data_AF-A0AAD3ZIM6-F1
#
_entry.id   AF-A0AAD3ZIM6-F1
#
_cell.length_a   1.000
_cell.length_b   1.000
_cell.length_c   1.000
_cell.angle_alpha   90.00
_cell.angle_beta   90.00
_cell.angle_gamma   90.00
#
_symmetry.space_group_name_H-M   'P 1'
#
loop_
_entity.id
_entity.type
_entity.pdbx_description
1 polymer ?
#
loop_
_entity_poly.entity_id
_entity_poly.type
_entity_poly.pdbx_seq_one_letter_code
_entity_poly.pdbx_strand_id
1 'polypeptide(L)'
;MTFTKVLEDIKRLVGRELNSIRPGANVTVVEVTDERVELLNSRGRRTSRSIAELRKVWDALCTSPIVHVDSVLGGSGSSRNQPETIFANLPYIEWLKYHGKKHIRLVDSDTHEIGTLKRMDAMAERQLQIELAHDDLTEQYLRTLVVSSDIVQVSNELERATGLSVEPVEAGVYLHRPAQSLVVLRSALPESVSPGTYAIVYNSTEPPAHSVAARVAGLTVHFVDGNHAKVAFIRQTGRSASAQTRILH
;
A
#
# COMPACT_ATOMS: atom_id res chain seq x y z
N MET A 1 -17.91 -10.60 3.89
CA MET A 1 -18.76 -10.65 2.67
C MET A 1 -18.30 -11.82 1.80
N THR A 2 -19.22 -12.56 1.14
CA THR A 2 -18.86 -13.70 0.28
C THR A 2 -18.82 -13.28 -1.19
N PHE A 3 -18.03 -13.97 -2.01
CA PHE A 3 -17.98 -13.68 -3.46
C PHE A 3 -19.32 -13.90 -4.16
N THR A 4 -20.16 -14.82 -3.69
CA THR A 4 -21.51 -15.02 -4.24
C THR A 4 -22.35 -13.76 -4.16
N LYS A 5 -22.31 -13.06 -3.01
CA LYS A 5 -23.01 -11.77 -2.84
C LYS A 5 -22.46 -10.69 -3.76
N VAL A 6 -21.14 -10.67 -3.94
CA VAL A 6 -20.48 -9.76 -4.89
C VAL A 6 -20.96 -10.02 -6.32
N LEU A 7 -21.13 -11.28 -6.72
CA LEU A 7 -21.70 -11.60 -8.04
C LEU A 7 -23.15 -11.15 -8.19
N GLU A 8 -23.97 -11.26 -7.14
CA GLU A 8 -25.34 -10.72 -7.14
C GLU A 8 -25.33 -9.20 -7.32
N ASP A 9 -24.41 -8.49 -6.66
CA ASP A 9 -24.26 -7.05 -6.87
C ASP A 9 -23.76 -6.72 -8.27
N ILE A 10 -22.83 -7.49 -8.84
CA ILE A 10 -22.38 -7.31 -10.22
C ILE A 10 -23.55 -7.55 -11.21
N LYS A 11 -24.46 -8.51 -10.93
CA LYS A 11 -25.68 -8.71 -11.74
C LYS A 11 -26.58 -7.48 -11.74
N ARG A 12 -26.62 -6.70 -10.65
CA ARG A 12 -27.38 -5.43 -10.57
C ARG A 12 -26.77 -4.31 -11.40
N LEU A 13 -25.56 -4.47 -11.93
CA LEU A 13 -24.92 -3.53 -12.86
C LEU A 13 -25.35 -3.74 -14.31
N VAL A 14 -26.05 -4.83 -14.65
CA VAL A 14 -26.51 -5.10 -16.02
C VAL A 14 -27.34 -3.94 -16.55
N GLY A 15 -26.99 -3.45 -17.75
CA GLY A 15 -27.61 -2.30 -18.40
C GLY A 15 -27.06 -0.93 -17.95
N ARG A 16 -26.16 -0.87 -16.96
CA ARG A 16 -25.54 0.39 -16.50
C ARG A 16 -24.24 0.66 -17.23
N GLU A 17 -24.00 1.93 -17.56
CA GLU A 17 -22.68 2.43 -17.93
C GLU A 17 -21.87 2.70 -16.66
N LEU A 18 -20.70 2.06 -16.56
CA LEU A 18 -19.79 2.18 -15.43
C LEU A 18 -18.70 3.19 -15.74
N ASN A 19 -18.47 4.08 -14.79
CA ASN A 19 -17.41 5.07 -14.90
C ASN A 19 -16.07 4.42 -14.57
N SER A 20 -15.15 4.47 -15.53
CA SER A 20 -13.78 3.97 -15.33
C SER A 20 -12.95 4.99 -14.57
N ILE A 21 -12.06 4.52 -13.68
CA ILE A 21 -11.08 5.38 -13.01
C ILE A 21 -10.16 6.06 -14.04
N ARG A 22 -9.86 5.38 -15.16
CA ARG A 22 -9.22 6.01 -16.31
C ARG A 22 -10.27 6.77 -17.14
N PRO A 23 -10.11 8.09 -17.35
CA PRO A 23 -11.03 8.86 -18.20
C PRO A 23 -11.13 8.29 -19.61
N GLY A 24 -12.36 8.23 -20.14
CA GLY A 24 -12.64 7.78 -21.52
C GLY A 24 -12.65 6.26 -21.73
N ALA A 25 -12.50 5.46 -20.68
CA ALA A 25 -12.49 4.00 -20.73
C ALA A 25 -13.72 3.36 -20.06
N ASN A 26 -14.85 4.07 -20.05
CA ASN A 26 -16.12 3.56 -19.53
C ASN A 26 -16.56 2.29 -20.25
N VAL A 27 -17.32 1.47 -19.53
CA VAL A 27 -17.85 0.20 -20.02
C VAL A 27 -19.29 0.01 -19.58
N THR A 28 -20.11 -0.61 -20.42
CA THR A 28 -21.49 -1.00 -20.08
C THR A 28 -21.53 -2.48 -19.80
N VAL A 29 -22.14 -2.88 -18.69
CA VAL A 29 -22.37 -4.31 -18.40
C VAL A 29 -23.55 -4.79 -19.25
N VAL A 30 -23.30 -5.75 -20.12
CA VAL A 30 -24.32 -6.28 -21.04
C VAL A 30 -25.02 -7.49 -20.42
N GLU A 31 -24.23 -8.41 -19.87
CA GLU A 31 -24.74 -9.66 -19.35
C GLU A 31 -23.78 -10.21 -18.29
N VAL A 32 -24.33 -10.93 -17.32
CA VAL A 32 -23.55 -11.63 -16.28
C VAL A 32 -24.04 -13.07 -16.21
N THR A 33 -23.18 -14.00 -16.59
CA THR A 33 -23.40 -15.45 -16.50
C THR A 33 -22.59 -16.04 -15.35
N ASP A 34 -22.75 -17.33 -15.08
CA ASP A 34 -21.98 -18.02 -14.04
C ASP A 34 -20.50 -18.22 -14.41
N GLU A 35 -20.14 -18.04 -15.69
CA GLU A 35 -18.77 -18.20 -16.19
C GLU A 35 -18.07 -16.87 -16.48
N ARG A 36 -18.82 -15.87 -16.96
CA ARG A 36 -18.26 -14.61 -17.47
C ARG A 36 -19.21 -13.42 -17.34
N VAL A 37 -18.63 -12.23 -17.27
CA VAL A 37 -19.29 -10.93 -17.42
C VAL A 37 -19.01 -10.39 -18.82
N GLU A 38 -20.05 -10.08 -19.58
CA GLU A 38 -19.95 -9.41 -20.88
C GLU A 38 -20.02 -7.90 -20.72
N LEU A 39 -19.12 -7.22 -21.42
CA LEU A 39 -18.94 -5.77 -21.36
C LEU A 39 -18.89 -5.18 -22.77
N LEU A 40 -19.53 -4.04 -22.94
CA LEU A 40 -19.39 -3.18 -24.11
C LEU A 40 -18.45 -2.03 -23.74
N ASN A 41 -17.37 -1.83 -24.49
CA ASN A 41 -16.53 -0.65 -24.27
C ASN A 41 -17.13 0.60 -24.93
N SER A 42 -16.57 1.77 -24.62
CA SER A 42 -16.95 3.06 -25.23
C SER A 42 -16.84 3.12 -26.78
N ARG A 43 -16.21 2.12 -27.42
CA ARG A 43 -16.12 1.98 -28.88
C ARG A 43 -17.10 0.96 -29.46
N GLY A 44 -18.03 0.44 -28.65
CA GLY A 44 -19.01 -0.56 -29.08
C GLY A 44 -18.44 -1.98 -29.27
N ARG A 45 -17.20 -2.24 -28.85
CA ARG A 45 -16.60 -3.58 -28.92
C ARG A 45 -17.02 -4.40 -27.70
N ARG A 46 -17.61 -5.57 -27.95
CA ARG A 46 -17.88 -6.58 -26.92
C ARG A 46 -16.59 -7.26 -26.45
N THR A 47 -16.50 -7.44 -25.15
CA THR A 47 -15.41 -8.12 -24.46
C THR A 47 -15.99 -8.90 -23.28
N SER A 48 -15.30 -9.92 -22.82
CA SER A 48 -15.76 -10.73 -21.68
C SER A 48 -14.66 -10.88 -20.62
N ARG A 49 -15.10 -11.05 -19.38
CA ARG A 49 -14.25 -11.29 -18.21
C ARG A 49 -14.69 -12.53 -17.49
N SER A 50 -13.77 -13.46 -17.24
CA SER A 50 -14.13 -14.68 -16.53
C SER A 50 -14.42 -14.41 -15.05
N ILE A 51 -15.34 -15.18 -14.47
CA ILE A 51 -15.67 -15.10 -13.05
C ILE A 51 -14.47 -15.52 -12.19
N ALA A 52 -13.62 -16.42 -12.69
CA ALA A 52 -12.34 -16.77 -12.05
C ALA A 52 -11.37 -15.58 -11.97
N GLU A 53 -11.32 -14.73 -13.00
CA GLU A 53 -10.53 -13.49 -12.98
C GLU A 53 -11.06 -12.51 -11.92
N LEU A 54 -12.38 -12.32 -11.86
CA LEU A 54 -13.01 -11.46 -10.86
C LEU A 54 -12.82 -12.01 -9.43
N ARG A 55 -12.87 -13.34 -9.26
CA ARG A 55 -12.59 -13.99 -7.97
C ARG A 55 -11.18 -13.69 -7.48
N LYS A 56 -10.16 -13.76 -8.34
CA LYS A 56 -8.78 -13.41 -7.95
C LYS A 56 -8.67 -11.98 -7.42
N VAL A 57 -9.37 -11.03 -8.06
CA VAL A 57 -9.41 -9.63 -7.61
C VAL A 57 -10.12 -9.52 -6.27
N TRP A 58 -11.25 -10.21 -6.08
CA TRP A 58 -11.97 -10.24 -4.82
C TRP A 58 -11.16 -10.85 -3.67
N ASP A 59 -10.49 -11.97 -3.91
CA ASP A 59 -9.65 -12.63 -2.92
C ASP A 59 -8.50 -11.69 -2.50
N ALA A 60 -7.89 -10.98 -3.45
CA ALA A 60 -6.89 -9.96 -3.16
C ALA A 60 -7.47 -8.79 -2.33
N LEU A 61 -8.69 -8.33 -2.63
CA LEU A 61 -9.38 -7.28 -1.86
C LEU A 61 -9.68 -7.70 -0.42
N CYS A 62 -9.88 -8.99 -0.18
CA CYS A 62 -10.11 -9.55 1.15
C CYS A 62 -8.82 -9.68 1.97
N THR A 63 -7.65 -9.79 1.32
CA THR A 63 -6.37 -10.00 2.01
C THR A 63 -5.50 -8.74 2.09
N SER A 64 -5.68 -7.81 1.16
CA SER A 64 -4.82 -6.64 1.01
C SER A 64 -5.59 -5.34 1.27
N PRO A 65 -4.99 -4.37 1.96
CA PRO A 65 -5.63 -3.08 2.26
C PRO A 65 -5.95 -2.27 1.00
N ILE A 66 -5.10 -2.38 -0.04
CA ILE A 66 -5.31 -1.82 -1.36
C ILE A 66 -4.90 -2.83 -2.42
N VAL A 67 -5.55 -2.79 -3.58
CA VAL A 67 -5.31 -3.71 -4.68
C VAL A 67 -5.05 -2.96 -5.97
N HIS A 68 -3.88 -3.21 -6.58
CA HIS A 68 -3.62 -2.86 -7.96
C HIS A 68 -4.04 -4.03 -8.86
N VAL A 69 -5.18 -3.88 -9.54
CA VAL A 69 -5.79 -4.96 -10.34
C VAL A 69 -4.84 -5.49 -11.42
N ASP A 70 -4.07 -4.61 -12.07
CA ASP A 70 -3.10 -5.02 -13.09
C ASP A 70 -2.02 -5.96 -12.52
N SER A 71 -1.55 -5.73 -11.29
CA SER A 71 -0.60 -6.63 -10.63
C SER A 71 -1.22 -7.99 -10.32
N VAL A 72 -2.46 -8.03 -9.81
CA VAL A 72 -3.18 -9.28 -9.50
C VAL A 72 -3.37 -10.15 -10.74
N LEU A 73 -3.57 -9.51 -11.89
CA LEU A 73 -3.83 -10.19 -13.15
C LEU A 73 -2.58 -10.37 -14.03
N GLY A 74 -1.39 -10.08 -13.51
CA GLY A 74 -0.11 -10.37 -14.18
C GLY A 74 0.28 -9.43 -15.33
N GLY A 75 0.05 -8.10 -15.21
CA GLY A 75 0.72 -7.08 -16.05
C GLY A 75 -0.17 -5.95 -16.59
N SER A 76 0.38 -5.11 -17.49
CA SER A 76 -0.21 -3.82 -17.96
C SER A 76 -1.10 -3.91 -19.22
N GLY A 77 -2.15 -4.74 -19.18
CA GLY A 77 -3.03 -4.94 -20.34
C GLY A 77 -4.18 -3.93 -20.34
N SER A 78 -4.45 -3.25 -21.46
CA SER A 78 -5.54 -2.26 -21.58
C SER A 78 -6.93 -2.81 -21.21
N SER A 79 -7.09 -4.12 -21.31
CA SER A 79 -8.32 -4.84 -21.04
C SER A 79 -8.54 -5.10 -19.53
N ARG A 80 -7.49 -5.02 -18.70
CA ARG A 80 -7.54 -5.18 -17.23
C ARG A 80 -8.16 -3.99 -16.48
N ASN A 81 -8.37 -2.87 -17.19
CA ASN A 81 -9.21 -1.78 -16.70
C ASN A 81 -10.67 -2.22 -16.44
N GLN A 82 -11.11 -3.32 -17.06
CA GLN A 82 -12.48 -3.80 -16.98
C GLN A 82 -12.83 -4.40 -15.61
N PRO A 83 -12.09 -5.40 -15.07
CA PRO A 83 -12.27 -5.84 -13.69
C PRO A 83 -12.19 -4.68 -12.70
N GLU A 84 -11.21 -3.80 -12.86
CA GLU A 84 -11.05 -2.61 -12.01
C GLU A 84 -12.31 -1.73 -12.04
N THR A 85 -12.85 -1.47 -13.24
CA THR A 85 -14.06 -0.66 -13.40
C THR A 85 -15.30 -1.34 -12.81
N ILE A 86 -15.46 -2.66 -12.97
CA ILE A 86 -16.57 -3.40 -12.35
C ILE A 86 -16.52 -3.25 -10.84
N PHE A 87 -15.38 -3.55 -10.21
CA PHE A 87 -15.25 -3.47 -8.76
C PHE A 87 -15.37 -2.04 -8.25
N ALA A 88 -14.73 -1.07 -8.89
CA ALA A 88 -14.76 0.34 -8.45
C ALA A 88 -16.14 1.00 -8.54
N ASN A 89 -17.11 0.35 -9.19
CA ASN A 89 -18.50 0.82 -9.25
C ASN A 89 -19.44 0.06 -8.29
N LEU A 90 -18.88 -0.74 -7.37
CA LEU A 90 -19.63 -1.38 -6.29
C LEU A 90 -19.64 -0.48 -5.05
N PRO A 91 -20.77 -0.37 -4.32
CA PRO A 91 -20.96 0.57 -3.21
C PRO A 91 -19.87 0.57 -2.12
N TYR A 92 -19.25 -0.58 -1.89
CA TYR A 92 -18.26 -0.84 -0.84
C TYR A 92 -16.82 -0.87 -1.37
N ILE A 93 -16.58 -0.34 -2.58
CA ILE A 93 -15.24 -0.23 -3.17
C ILE A 93 -14.94 1.23 -3.48
N GLU A 94 -13.87 1.77 -2.90
CA GLU A 94 -13.37 3.10 -3.26
C GLU A 94 -12.05 2.98 -4.01
N TRP A 95 -11.72 3.99 -4.81
CA TRP A 95 -10.44 4.04 -5.50
C TRP A 95 -9.55 5.18 -5.02
N LEU A 96 -8.25 4.97 -5.14
CA LEU A 96 -7.21 5.93 -4.77
C LEU A 96 -5.98 5.83 -5.70
N LYS A 97 -5.05 6.76 -5.55
CA LYS A 97 -3.72 6.64 -6.18
C LYS A 97 -2.66 6.39 -5.11
N TYR A 98 -1.89 5.32 -5.32
CA TYR A 98 -0.74 4.98 -4.49
C TYR A 98 0.47 4.75 -5.41
N HIS A 99 1.59 5.41 -5.13
CA HIS A 99 2.78 5.45 -6.00
C HIS A 99 2.47 5.74 -7.48
N GLY A 100 1.58 6.71 -7.72
CA GLY A 100 1.17 7.10 -9.08
C GLY A 100 0.28 6.08 -9.81
N LYS A 101 -0.05 4.94 -9.20
CA LYS A 101 -0.88 3.89 -9.79
C LYS A 101 -2.27 3.84 -9.14
N LYS A 102 -3.27 3.48 -9.94
CA LYS A 102 -4.65 3.30 -9.49
C LYS A 102 -4.76 2.05 -8.63
N HIS A 103 -5.39 2.18 -7.49
CA HIS A 103 -5.73 1.07 -6.61
C HIS A 103 -7.19 1.14 -6.22
N ILE A 104 -7.76 -0.01 -5.89
CA ILE A 104 -9.10 -0.13 -5.30
C ILE A 104 -8.99 -0.69 -3.89
N ARG A 105 -9.92 -0.32 -3.01
CA ARG A 105 -9.97 -0.73 -1.61
C ARG A 105 -11.38 -1.14 -1.24
N LEU A 106 -11.48 -2.23 -0.48
CA LEU A 106 -12.70 -2.63 0.20
C LEU A 106 -12.90 -1.79 1.48
N VAL A 107 -14.09 -1.24 1.66
CA VAL A 107 -14.49 -0.46 2.84
C VAL A 107 -15.60 -1.16 3.60
N ASP A 108 -15.77 -0.82 4.89
CA ASP A 108 -16.64 -1.57 5.83
C ASP A 108 -18.14 -1.34 5.61
N SER A 109 -18.52 -0.33 4.81
CA SER A 109 -19.91 0.02 4.53
C SER A 109 -20.07 0.55 3.10
N ASP A 110 -21.30 0.56 2.60
CA ASP A 110 -21.63 1.19 1.32
C ASP A 110 -21.41 2.72 1.40
N THR A 111 -20.55 3.27 0.54
CA THR A 111 -20.19 4.71 0.55
C THR A 111 -20.75 5.52 -0.63
N HIS A 112 -21.31 4.82 -1.62
CA HIS A 112 -21.88 5.39 -2.84
C HIS A 112 -22.88 4.43 -3.50
N GLU A 113 -23.67 4.93 -4.46
CA GLU A 113 -24.68 4.14 -5.14
C GLU A 113 -24.06 3.12 -6.11
N ILE A 114 -24.76 2.00 -6.29
CA ILE A 114 -24.33 0.94 -7.21
C ILE A 114 -24.28 1.44 -8.66
N GLY A 115 -23.16 1.19 -9.34
CA GLY A 115 -22.91 1.68 -10.69
C GLY A 115 -22.34 3.10 -10.75
N THR A 116 -22.00 3.70 -9.60
CA THR A 116 -21.30 5.00 -9.54
C THR A 116 -19.87 4.78 -9.07
N LEU A 117 -18.97 5.74 -9.33
CA LEU A 117 -17.56 5.64 -8.97
C LEU A 117 -17.26 6.60 -7.82
N LYS A 118 -16.63 6.11 -6.75
CA LYS A 118 -16.19 6.97 -5.64
C LYS A 118 -14.68 6.93 -5.41
N ARG A 119 -14.06 8.11 -5.47
CA ARG A 119 -12.69 8.30 -5.00
C ARG A 119 -12.69 8.43 -3.49
N MET A 120 -11.72 7.79 -2.84
CA MET A 120 -11.47 7.96 -1.41
C MET A 120 -11.28 9.44 -1.06
N ASP A 121 -11.81 9.84 0.10
CA ASP A 121 -11.59 11.18 0.62
C ASP A 121 -10.10 11.48 0.86
N ALA A 122 -9.68 12.72 0.68
CA ALA A 122 -8.27 13.10 0.76
C ALA A 122 -7.64 12.83 2.14
N MET A 123 -8.40 12.99 3.23
CA MET A 123 -7.89 12.71 4.58
C MET A 123 -7.78 11.21 4.81
N ALA A 124 -8.77 10.43 4.40
CA ALA A 124 -8.73 8.97 4.47
C ALA A 124 -7.61 8.39 3.58
N GLU A 125 -7.41 8.94 2.38
CA GLU A 125 -6.34 8.58 1.46
C GLU A 125 -4.96 8.85 2.10
N ARG A 126 -4.79 10.01 2.76
CA ARG A 126 -3.53 10.36 3.44
C ARG A 126 -3.27 9.45 4.65
N GLN A 127 -4.27 9.17 5.46
CA GLN A 127 -4.13 8.28 6.62
C GLN A 127 -3.76 6.87 6.18
N LEU A 128 -4.42 6.36 5.14
CA LEU A 128 -4.09 5.06 4.56
C LEU A 128 -2.68 5.03 3.97
N GLN A 129 -2.23 6.11 3.33
CA GLN A 129 -0.85 6.19 2.82
C GLN A 129 0.19 6.09 3.94
N ILE A 130 -0.08 6.68 5.10
CA ILE A 130 0.78 6.55 6.29
C ILE A 130 0.79 5.10 6.78
N GLU A 131 -0.39 4.47 6.92
CA GLU A 131 -0.52 3.07 7.34
C GLU A 131 0.20 2.10 6.40
N LEU A 132 0.00 2.26 5.09
CA LEU A 132 0.66 1.47 4.06
C LEU A 132 2.17 1.72 4.02
N ALA A 133 2.61 2.96 4.24
CA ALA A 133 4.02 3.25 4.37
C ALA A 133 4.61 2.51 5.58
N HIS A 134 3.91 2.43 6.70
CA HIS A 134 4.37 1.64 7.85
C HIS A 134 4.45 0.15 7.52
N ASP A 135 3.44 -0.43 6.87
CA ASP A 135 3.46 -1.83 6.44
C ASP A 135 4.61 -2.10 5.44
N ASP A 136 4.81 -1.23 4.44
CA ASP A 136 5.94 -1.28 3.50
C ASP A 136 7.29 -1.22 4.22
N LEU A 137 7.43 -0.37 5.25
CA LEU A 137 8.63 -0.26 6.08
C LEU A 137 8.86 -1.49 6.97
N THR A 138 7.80 -2.25 7.25
CA THR A 138 7.86 -3.50 8.02
C THR A 138 8.15 -4.71 7.11
N GLU A 139 7.70 -4.68 5.85
CA GLU A 139 7.93 -5.73 4.84
C GLU A 139 9.27 -5.57 4.09
N GLN A 140 9.72 -4.34 3.85
CA GLN A 140 11.05 -4.06 3.32
C GLN A 140 12.00 -3.82 4.50
N TYR A 141 12.88 -4.78 4.76
CA TYR A 141 13.92 -4.69 5.77
C TYR A 141 14.73 -3.40 5.63
N LEU A 142 14.34 -2.36 6.36
CA LEU A 142 15.12 -1.16 6.58
C LEU A 142 16.49 -1.58 7.09
N ARG A 143 17.52 -1.02 6.47
CA ARG A 143 18.90 -1.37 6.80
C ARG A 143 19.48 -0.42 7.83
N THR A 144 19.09 0.84 7.73
CA THR A 144 19.71 1.93 8.49
C THR A 144 18.68 2.99 8.87
N LEU A 145 18.86 3.59 10.04
CA LEU A 145 18.14 4.77 10.49
C LEU A 145 19.15 5.88 10.77
N VAL A 146 19.06 6.99 10.06
CA VAL A 146 19.93 8.16 10.22
C VAL A 146 19.23 9.19 11.08
N VAL A 147 19.75 9.47 12.28
CA VAL A 147 19.26 10.52 13.16
C VAL A 147 20.08 11.79 12.92
N SER A 148 19.43 12.90 12.56
CA SER A 148 20.09 14.18 12.26
C SER A 148 19.33 15.36 12.84
N SER A 149 20.04 16.38 13.30
CA SER A 149 19.45 17.70 13.61
C SER A 149 19.20 18.55 12.37
N ASP A 150 19.81 18.20 11.24
CA ASP A 150 19.66 18.89 9.95
C ASP A 150 19.26 17.87 8.88
N ILE A 151 17.96 17.81 8.60
CA ILE A 151 17.41 16.94 7.56
C ILE A 151 17.79 17.44 6.18
N VAL A 152 17.83 18.76 5.97
CA VAL A 152 18.11 19.33 4.64
C VAL A 152 19.50 18.95 4.20
N GLN A 153 20.49 19.07 5.10
CA GLN A 153 21.86 18.67 4.82
C GLN A 153 21.93 17.17 4.50
N VAL A 154 21.40 16.30 5.35
CA VAL A 154 21.47 14.84 5.16
C VAL A 154 20.73 14.39 3.90
N SER A 155 19.55 14.96 3.61
CA SER A 155 18.80 14.64 2.39
C SER A 155 19.60 15.01 1.15
N ASN A 156 20.19 16.20 1.11
CA ASN A 156 21.03 16.63 -0.01
C ASN A 156 22.27 15.74 -0.20
N GLU A 157 22.91 15.31 0.90
CA GLU A 157 24.07 14.41 0.86
C GLU A 157 23.68 13.03 0.32
N LEU A 158 22.58 12.45 0.80
CA LEU A 158 22.06 11.16 0.35
C LEU A 158 21.63 11.20 -1.13
N GLU A 159 20.91 12.25 -1.53
CA GLU A 159 20.49 12.47 -2.91
C GLU A 159 21.68 12.60 -3.87
N ARG A 160 22.71 13.34 -3.48
CA ARG A 160 23.95 13.48 -4.28
C ARG A 160 24.73 12.17 -4.36
N ALA A 161 24.84 11.45 -3.24
CA ALA A 161 25.63 10.22 -3.18
C ALA A 161 24.99 9.07 -3.94
N THR A 162 23.66 9.00 -3.98
CA THR A 162 22.93 7.85 -4.51
C THR A 162 22.12 8.14 -5.77
N GLY A 163 21.83 9.41 -6.06
CA GLY A 163 20.92 9.82 -7.13
C GLY A 163 19.43 9.59 -6.80
N LEU A 164 19.10 9.34 -5.54
CA LEU A 164 17.76 8.92 -5.09
C LEU A 164 17.14 9.95 -4.16
N SER A 165 15.85 10.25 -4.38
CA SER A 165 15.11 11.24 -3.60
C SER A 165 14.87 10.80 -2.15
N VAL A 166 14.90 11.78 -1.24
CA VAL A 166 14.45 11.60 0.15
C VAL A 166 13.06 12.20 0.32
N GLU A 167 12.07 11.36 0.60
CA GLU A 167 10.66 11.76 0.63
C GLU A 167 10.13 11.80 2.08
N PRO A 168 9.32 12.81 2.46
CA PRO A 168 8.72 12.87 3.78
C PRO A 168 7.69 11.73 3.99
N VAL A 169 7.72 11.08 5.15
CA VAL A 169 6.75 10.06 5.57
C VAL A 169 5.81 10.60 6.64
N GLU A 170 6.37 11.20 7.69
CA GLU A 170 5.64 11.89 8.75
C GLU A 170 6.44 13.10 9.25
N ALA A 171 5.89 13.89 10.17
CA ALA A 171 6.56 15.06 10.70
C ALA A 171 7.91 14.67 11.33
N GLY A 172 9.01 15.12 10.72
CA GLY A 172 10.36 14.81 11.19
C GLY A 172 10.88 13.43 10.78
N VAL A 173 10.19 12.67 9.92
CA VAL A 173 10.67 11.38 9.42
C VAL A 173 10.55 11.32 7.90
N TYR A 174 11.64 10.90 7.27
CA TYR A 174 11.81 10.86 5.83
C TYR A 174 12.35 9.49 5.42
N LEU A 175 12.05 9.10 4.19
CA LEU A 175 12.43 7.82 3.62
C LEU A 175 13.25 8.03 2.37
N HIS A 176 14.42 7.38 2.35
CA HIS A 176 15.33 7.36 1.23
C HIS A 176 15.19 6.03 0.49
N ARG A 177 14.40 6.02 -0.61
CA ARG A 177 14.16 4.83 -1.43
C ARG A 177 14.99 4.86 -2.71
N PRO A 178 15.45 3.70 -3.24
CA PRO A 178 15.39 2.32 -2.72
C PRO A 178 16.48 1.95 -1.69
N ALA A 179 17.22 2.90 -1.12
CA ALA A 179 18.30 2.61 -0.16
C ALA A 179 17.83 1.97 1.17
N GLN A 180 16.51 1.92 1.42
CA GLN A 180 15.90 1.33 2.61
C GLN A 180 16.41 2.00 3.90
N SER A 181 16.60 3.32 3.84
CA SER A 181 17.07 4.13 4.96
C SER A 181 15.99 5.10 5.42
N LEU A 182 15.73 5.16 6.73
CA LEU A 182 14.96 6.24 7.32
C LEU A 182 15.88 7.38 7.75
N VAL A 183 15.45 8.61 7.56
CA VAL A 183 16.10 9.81 8.10
C VAL A 183 15.13 10.44 9.11
N VAL A 184 15.58 10.61 10.34
CA VAL A 184 14.76 11.02 11.48
C VAL A 184 15.35 12.28 12.11
N LEU A 185 14.50 13.29 12.31
CA LEU A 185 14.88 14.53 12.94
C LEU A 185 15.16 14.26 14.42
N ARG A 186 16.32 14.71 14.89
CA ARG A 186 16.77 14.51 16.26
C ARG A 186 15.72 14.97 17.27
N SER A 187 15.09 16.12 17.08
CA SER A 187 14.09 16.65 18.01
C SER A 187 12.80 15.83 18.09
N ALA A 188 12.56 14.88 17.17
CA ALA A 188 11.44 13.96 17.22
C ALA A 188 11.71 12.73 18.13
N LEU A 189 12.91 12.60 18.69
CA LEU A 189 13.34 11.45 19.50
C LEU A 189 13.67 11.84 20.95
N PRO A 190 13.64 10.89 21.92
CA PRO A 190 14.05 11.13 23.30
C PRO A 190 15.46 11.69 23.43
N GLU A 191 15.75 12.50 24.47
CA GLU A 191 17.04 13.18 24.69
C GLU A 191 18.27 12.23 24.73
N SER A 192 18.05 10.98 25.10
CA SER A 192 19.08 9.94 25.16
C SER A 192 19.51 9.36 23.80
N VAL A 193 18.79 9.64 22.71
CA VAL A 193 19.14 9.13 21.37
C VAL A 193 19.98 10.18 20.64
N SER A 194 21.30 10.04 20.56
CA SER A 194 22.13 11.05 19.91
C SER A 194 22.17 10.91 18.37
N PRO A 195 22.45 11.99 17.62
CA PRO A 195 22.60 11.95 16.16
C PRO A 195 23.61 10.88 15.70
N GLY A 196 23.40 10.34 14.50
CA GLY A 196 24.23 9.31 13.89
C GLY A 196 23.45 8.29 13.09
N THR A 197 24.17 7.33 12.49
CA THR A 197 23.57 6.23 11.74
C THR A 197 23.44 5.00 12.62
N TYR A 198 22.21 4.50 12.75
CA TYR A 198 21.86 3.30 13.49
C TYR A 198 21.68 2.15 12.51
N ALA A 199 22.39 1.04 12.74
CA ALA A 199 22.10 -0.21 12.06
C ALA A 199 20.77 -0.77 12.59
N ILE A 200 19.91 -1.26 11.70
CA ILE A 200 18.62 -1.82 12.11
C ILE A 200 18.75 -3.33 12.30
N VAL A 201 18.24 -3.82 13.44
CA VAL A 201 18.15 -5.24 13.77
C VAL A 201 16.69 -5.60 14.01
N TYR A 202 16.21 -6.62 13.32
CA TYR A 202 14.86 -7.15 13.50
C TYR A 202 14.88 -8.28 14.54
N ASN A 203 14.08 -8.16 15.60
CA ASN A 203 13.97 -9.20 16.63
C ASN A 203 12.51 -9.63 16.83
N SER A 204 12.27 -10.92 17.07
CA SER A 204 10.92 -11.51 17.19
C SER A 204 10.45 -11.70 18.63
N THR A 205 11.33 -11.58 19.64
CA THR A 205 10.98 -11.93 21.03
C THR A 205 10.91 -10.74 21.97
N GLU A 206 12.00 -10.02 22.27
CA GLU A 206 11.98 -8.87 23.22
C GLU A 206 13.06 -7.80 22.91
N PRO A 207 12.81 -6.50 23.20
CA PRO A 207 13.80 -5.43 23.04
C PRO A 207 14.86 -5.45 24.16
N PRO A 208 16.09 -4.94 23.91
CA PRO A 208 17.13 -4.89 24.95
C PRO A 208 16.72 -4.05 26.17
N ALA A 209 17.05 -4.51 27.38
CA ALA A 209 16.62 -3.87 28.64
C ALA A 209 17.08 -2.41 28.81
N HIS A 210 18.21 -2.04 28.21
CA HIS A 210 18.77 -0.67 28.25
C HIS A 210 18.44 0.14 26.99
N SER A 211 17.52 -0.34 26.15
CA SER A 211 17.09 0.39 24.97
C SER A 211 16.09 1.50 25.30
N VAL A 212 16.11 2.55 24.49
CA VAL A 212 15.16 3.65 24.57
C VAL A 212 14.13 3.49 23.46
N ALA A 213 12.86 3.35 23.82
CA ALA A 213 11.79 3.22 22.84
C ALA A 213 11.37 4.59 22.29
N ALA A 214 11.18 4.69 20.97
CA ALA A 214 10.50 5.80 20.33
C ALA A 214 9.60 5.32 19.19
N ARG A 215 8.61 6.12 18.82
CA ARG A 215 7.76 5.88 17.65
C ARG A 215 8.37 6.59 16.46
N VAL A 216 8.65 5.85 15.39
CA VAL A 216 9.23 6.38 14.15
C VAL A 216 8.50 5.74 12.98
N ALA A 217 7.82 6.55 12.15
CA ALA A 217 6.97 6.07 11.06
C ALA A 217 6.10 4.90 11.52
N GLY A 218 5.36 5.10 12.61
CA GLY A 218 4.46 4.12 13.23
C GLY A 218 5.08 2.83 13.77
N LEU A 219 6.39 2.63 13.58
CA LEU A 219 7.14 1.54 14.17
C LEU A 219 7.55 1.91 15.60
N THR A 220 7.51 0.92 16.48
CA THR A 220 8.16 1.03 17.78
C THR A 220 9.62 0.63 17.60
N VAL A 221 10.51 1.61 17.68
CA VAL A 221 11.95 1.44 17.50
C VAL A 221 12.63 1.56 18.85
N HIS A 222 13.48 0.59 19.17
CA HIS A 222 14.24 0.53 20.41
C HIS A 222 15.70 0.87 20.13
N PHE A 223 16.15 2.05 20.55
CA PHE A 223 17.48 2.56 20.31
C PHE A 223 18.45 2.10 21.39
N VAL A 224 19.59 1.56 20.97
CA VAL A 224 20.77 1.34 21.81
C VAL A 224 21.86 2.25 21.28
N ASP A 225 22.16 3.29 22.04
CA ASP A 225 23.17 4.30 21.72
C ASP A 225 24.44 4.01 22.51
N GLY A 226 25.35 3.23 21.93
CA GLY A 226 26.64 2.91 22.51
C GLY A 226 27.75 3.78 21.93
N ASN A 227 28.82 3.96 22.71
CA ASN A 227 30.00 4.73 22.30
C ASN A 227 30.68 4.22 21.02
N HIS A 228 30.52 2.93 20.71
CA HIS A 228 31.15 2.27 19.56
C HIS A 228 30.15 1.79 18.50
N ALA A 229 28.87 1.70 18.85
CA ALA A 229 27.84 1.17 17.97
C ALA A 229 26.48 1.75 18.31
N LYS A 230 25.75 2.13 17.26
CA LYS A 230 24.38 2.63 17.32
C LYS A 230 23.50 1.61 16.64
N VAL A 231 22.55 1.05 17.39
CA VAL A 231 21.67 -0.03 16.91
C VAL A 231 20.23 0.32 17.20
N ALA A 232 19.35 0.10 16.22
CA ALA A 232 17.92 0.29 16.34
C ALA A 232 17.21 -1.05 16.17
N PHE A 233 16.46 -1.48 17.19
CA PHE A 233 15.72 -2.73 17.17
C PHE A 233 14.27 -2.47 16.79
N ILE A 234 13.77 -3.21 15.79
CA ILE A 234 12.38 -3.13 15.34
C ILE A 234 11.73 -4.49 15.57
N ARG A 235 10.59 -4.49 16.28
CA ARG A 235 9.83 -5.71 16.52
C ARG A 235 9.04 -6.07 15.26
N GLN A 236 9.20 -7.29 14.77
CA GLN A 236 8.34 -7.81 13.70
C GLN A 236 6.99 -8.25 14.29
N THR A 237 5.90 -7.69 13.79
CA THR A 237 4.56 -8.25 13.99
C THR A 237 4.35 -9.38 12.98
N GLY A 238 3.75 -10.49 13.43
CA GLY A 238 3.85 -11.84 12.84
C GLY A 238 3.33 -12.09 11.41
N ARG A 239 3.16 -11.08 10.56
CA ARG A 239 2.86 -11.29 9.12
C ARG A 239 4.11 -11.58 8.27
N SER A 240 5.30 -11.13 8.70
CA SER A 240 6.56 -11.31 7.94
C SER A 240 7.36 -12.58 8.31
N ALA A 241 6.97 -13.30 9.37
CA ALA A 241 7.65 -14.55 9.77
C ALA A 241 7.56 -15.66 8.70
N SER A 242 6.56 -15.60 7.81
CA SER A 242 6.37 -16.57 6.72
C SER A 242 7.30 -16.37 5.52
N ALA A 243 7.95 -15.20 5.39
CA ALA A 243 8.89 -14.93 4.31
C ALA A 243 10.31 -15.46 4.61
N GLN A 244 10.65 -15.67 5.89
CA GLN A 244 11.99 -16.13 6.29
C GLN A 244 12.27 -17.61 6.01
N THR A 245 11.24 -18.47 5.87
CA THR A 245 11.48 -19.89 5.60
C THR A 245 11.94 -20.18 4.16
N ARG A 246 11.98 -19.19 3.26
CA ARG A 246 12.33 -19.41 1.84
C ARG A 246 13.73 -19.02 1.39
N ILE A 247 14.55 -18.41 2.24
CA ILE A 247 15.92 -17.98 1.86
C ILE A 247 17.02 -18.80 2.55
N LEU A 248 16.65 -19.75 3.42
CA LEU A 248 17.57 -20.71 4.00
C LEU A 248 17.09 -22.14 3.71
N HIS A 249 17.07 -22.52 2.44
CA HIS A 249 17.18 -23.91 1.97
C HIS A 249 17.61 -23.93 0.49
#